data_AF-A0A9P6TJW7-F1
#
_entry.id   AF-A0A9P6TJW7-F1
#
_cell.length_a   1.000
_cell.length_b   1.000
_cell.length_c   1.000
_cell.angle_alpha   90.00
_cell.angle_beta   90.00
_cell.angle_gamma   90.00
#
_symmetry.space_group_name_H-M   'P 1'
#
loop_
_entity.id
_entity.type
_entity.pdbx_description
1 polymer ?
#
loop_
_entity_poly.entity_id
_entity_poly.type
_entity_poly.pdbx_seq_one_letter_code
_entity_poly.pdbx_strand_id
1 'polypeptide(L)'
;MADDPWDDWETAADAGLLDYKQPHTPGKAVIDEDAENKKLWMEANQYATPVVIRTNSAQTEYKPEVITTTEIKILRRPKDTPEKPKINQPAPKTLQEREKEYTAAREKIFGKKTSS
;
A
#
# COMPACT_ATOMS: atom_id res chain seq x y z
N MET A 1 -16.96 -36.60 12.15
CA MET A 1 -17.17 -35.13 12.15
C MET A 1 -17.16 -34.75 10.68
N ALA A 2 -18.18 -34.04 10.21
CA ALA A 2 -18.20 -33.60 8.82
C ALA A 2 -17.11 -32.53 8.70
N ASP A 3 -16.13 -32.77 7.83
CA ASP A 3 -15.06 -31.82 7.56
C ASP A 3 -15.71 -30.52 7.07
N ASP A 4 -15.51 -29.44 7.83
CA ASP A 4 -16.07 -28.14 7.51
C ASP A 4 -15.45 -27.70 6.18
N PRO A 5 -16.23 -27.34 5.14
CA PRO A 5 -15.68 -26.86 3.88
C PRO A 5 -14.80 -25.60 4.02
N TRP A 6 -14.82 -24.96 5.20
CA TRP A 6 -13.98 -23.83 5.57
C TRP A 6 -12.67 -24.21 6.28
N ASP A 7 -12.48 -25.49 6.64
CA ASP A 7 -11.22 -26.01 7.20
C ASP A 7 -10.19 -26.36 6.11
N ASP A 8 -10.64 -26.56 4.86
CA ASP A 8 -9.79 -26.84 3.71
C ASP A 8 -9.91 -25.75 2.65
N TRP A 9 -8.87 -24.93 2.53
CA TRP A 9 -8.78 -23.85 1.55
C TRP A 9 -8.76 -24.38 0.10
N GLU A 10 -8.36 -25.62 -0.13
CA GLU A 10 -8.41 -26.24 -1.46
C GLU A 10 -9.85 -26.53 -1.87
N THR A 11 -10.68 -27.00 -0.91
CA THR A 11 -12.09 -27.34 -1.14
C THR A 11 -13.02 -26.11 -1.13
N ALA A 12 -12.67 -25.04 -0.42
CA ALA A 12 -13.47 -23.81 -0.33
C ALA A 12 -13.64 -23.09 -1.69
N ALA A 13 -12.69 -23.23 -2.61
CA ALA A 13 -12.75 -22.62 -3.94
C ALA A 13 -13.73 -23.37 -4.87
N ASP A 14 -13.82 -24.70 -4.74
CA ASP A 14 -14.68 -25.56 -5.55
C ASP A 14 -16.14 -25.60 -5.06
N ALA A 15 -16.41 -25.12 -3.84
CA ALA A 15 -17.73 -25.10 -3.21
C ALA A 15 -18.74 -24.08 -3.79
N GLY A 16 -18.51 -23.59 -5.02
CA GLY A 16 -19.54 -22.90 -5.81
C GLY A 16 -19.76 -21.43 -5.48
N LEU A 17 -18.74 -20.68 -5.04
CA LEU A 17 -18.82 -19.22 -4.84
C LEU A 17 -18.76 -18.41 -6.15
N LEU A 18 -19.28 -18.97 -7.25
CA LEU A 18 -19.37 -18.28 -8.56
C LEU A 18 -20.72 -17.58 -8.76
N ASP A 19 -21.71 -17.81 -7.88
CA ASP A 19 -23.07 -17.24 -7.98
C ASP A 19 -23.24 -15.89 -7.25
N TYR A 20 -22.16 -15.12 -7.06
CA TYR A 20 -22.35 -13.73 -6.64
C TYR A 20 -22.96 -12.95 -7.81
N LYS A 21 -24.27 -12.69 -7.73
CA LYS A 21 -24.92 -11.71 -8.61
C LYS A 21 -24.23 -10.38 -8.41
N GLN A 22 -23.36 -10.01 -9.36
CA GLN A 22 -22.73 -8.69 -9.37
C GLN A 22 -23.84 -7.64 -9.26
N PRO A 23 -23.76 -6.70 -8.32
CA PRO A 23 -24.74 -5.63 -8.24
C PRO A 23 -24.69 -4.86 -9.56
N HIS A 24 -25.81 -4.87 -10.29
CA HIS A 24 -25.94 -4.16 -11.55
C HIS A 24 -25.85 -2.66 -11.23
N THR A 25 -24.65 -2.10 -11.36
CA THR A 25 -24.43 -0.66 -11.25
C THR A 25 -24.92 -0.03 -12.56
N PRO A 26 -25.90 0.89 -12.52
CA PRO A 26 -26.31 1.57 -13.72
C PRO A 26 -25.22 2.56 -14.15
N GLY A 27 -24.67 2.34 -15.36
CA GLY A 27 -24.10 3.43 -16.14
C GLY A 27 -22.62 3.77 -15.94
N LYS A 28 -21.74 2.80 -15.69
CA LYS A 28 -20.38 2.94 -16.26
C LYS A 28 -20.44 2.41 -17.68
N ALA A 29 -20.23 3.30 -18.65
CA ALA A 29 -19.86 2.86 -19.99
C ALA A 29 -18.77 1.80 -19.81
N VAL A 30 -18.95 0.63 -20.42
CA VAL A 30 -17.91 -0.40 -20.49
C VAL A 30 -16.83 0.17 -21.41
N ILE A 31 -16.06 1.10 -20.86
CA ILE A 31 -14.79 1.50 -21.41
C ILE A 31 -13.94 0.26 -21.20
N ASP A 32 -13.50 -0.33 -22.30
CA ASP A 32 -12.54 -1.43 -22.25
C ASP A 32 -11.22 -0.84 -21.73
N GLU A 33 -11.11 -0.78 -20.40
CA GLU A 33 -9.99 -0.19 -19.67
C GLU A 33 -8.66 -0.83 -20.12
N ASP A 34 -8.70 -2.11 -20.51
CA ASP A 34 -7.56 -2.83 -21.04
C ASP A 34 -7.13 -2.32 -22.42
N ALA A 35 -8.08 -1.95 -23.28
CA ALA A 35 -7.79 -1.38 -24.59
C ALA A 35 -7.19 0.04 -24.48
N GLU A 36 -7.71 0.87 -23.58
CA GLU A 36 -7.16 2.21 -23.32
C GLU A 36 -5.77 2.15 -22.69
N ASN A 37 -5.57 1.25 -21.72
CA ASN A 37 -4.26 1.04 -21.09
C ASN A 37 -3.21 0.55 -22.08
N LYS A 38 -3.57 -0.37 -22.99
CA LYS A 38 -2.66 -0.81 -24.07
C LYS A 38 -2.26 0.32 -24.99
N LYS A 39 -3.21 1.21 -25.34
CA LYS A 39 -2.95 2.37 -26.19
C LYS A 39 -1.97 3.35 -25.51
N LEU A 40 -2.21 3.67 -24.25
CA LEU A 40 -1.31 4.53 -23.45
C LEU A 40 0.09 3.95 -23.32
N TRP A 41 0.21 2.63 -23.15
CA TRP A 41 1.50 1.96 -23.06
C TRP A 41 2.28 2.01 -24.38
N MET A 42 1.60 1.82 -25.52
CA MET A 42 2.23 1.94 -26.84
C MET A 42 2.67 3.38 -27.14
N GLU A 43 1.84 4.37 -26.79
CA GLU A 43 2.16 5.80 -26.97
C GLU A 43 3.34 6.24 -26.08
N ALA A 44 3.41 5.76 -24.84
CA ALA A 44 4.52 6.05 -23.94
C ALA A 44 5.85 5.40 -24.42
N ASN A 45 5.78 4.26 -25.10
CA ASN A 45 6.94 3.54 -25.61
C ASN A 45 7.29 3.87 -27.06
N GLN A 46 6.59 4.82 -27.69
CA GLN A 46 6.88 5.32 -29.03
C GLN A 46 8.26 5.99 -29.13
N TYR A 47 8.77 6.53 -28.02
CA TYR A 47 10.03 7.26 -28.03
C TYR A 47 11.22 6.32 -28.27
N ALA A 48 12.19 6.80 -29.07
CA ALA A 48 13.42 6.07 -29.34
C ALA A 48 14.14 5.75 -28.02
N THR A 49 14.43 4.47 -27.80
CA THR A 49 15.24 4.05 -26.67
C THR A 49 16.64 4.65 -26.83
N PRO A 50 17.16 5.39 -25.83
CA PRO A 50 18.49 5.97 -25.96
C PRO A 50 19.52 4.84 -26.03
N VAL A 51 20.36 4.87 -27.05
CA VAL A 51 21.52 3.97 -27.15
C VAL A 51 22.50 4.37 -26.07
N VAL A 52 22.51 3.63 -24.97
CA VAL A 52 23.46 3.85 -23.87
C VAL A 52 24.83 3.30 -24.28
N ILE A 53 25.66 4.16 -24.85
CA ILE A 53 27.07 3.84 -25.14
C ILE A 53 27.81 3.82 -23.81
N ARG A 54 28.00 2.63 -23.24
CA ARG A 54 28.88 2.43 -22.09
C ARG A 54 30.32 2.44 -22.60
N THR A 55 30.94 3.62 -22.64
CA THR A 55 32.40 3.70 -22.77
C THR A 55 32.99 2.99 -21.55
N ASN A 56 33.80 1.96 -21.77
CA ASN A 56 34.44 1.20 -20.72
C ASN A 56 35.39 2.12 -19.93
N SER A 57 34.91 2.73 -18.85
CA SER A 57 35.72 3.47 -17.89
C SER A 57 36.35 2.45 -16.93
N ALA A 58 37.27 1.63 -17.42
CA ALA A 58 38.06 0.72 -16.60
C ALA A 58 38.94 1.47 -15.57
N GLN A 59 39.02 2.80 -15.65
CA GLN A 59 39.58 3.66 -14.63
C GLN A 59 38.66 4.86 -14.41
N THR A 60 38.01 4.90 -13.25
CA THR A 60 37.56 6.14 -12.65
C THR A 60 38.77 6.77 -11.95
N GLU A 61 39.31 7.86 -12.50
CA GLU A 61 40.28 8.66 -11.74
C GLU A 61 39.56 9.28 -10.55
N TYR A 62 40.05 8.96 -9.35
CA TYR A 62 39.62 9.64 -8.13
C TYR A 62 40.04 11.11 -8.22
N LYS A 63 39.06 11.99 -8.36
CA LYS A 63 39.25 13.44 -8.15
C LYS A 63 39.04 13.71 -6.66
N PRO A 64 40.11 13.88 -5.86
CA PRO A 64 39.92 14.52 -4.57
C PRO A 64 39.41 15.92 -4.87
N GLU A 65 38.17 16.21 -4.47
CA GLU A 65 37.71 17.58 -4.42
C GLU A 65 38.74 18.36 -3.61
N VAL A 66 39.41 19.28 -4.30
CA VAL A 66 40.46 20.10 -3.74
C VAL A 66 39.83 20.80 -2.54
N ILE A 67 40.27 20.40 -1.35
CA ILE A 67 39.96 21.03 -0.08
C ILE A 67 40.69 22.38 -0.09
N THR A 68 40.27 23.30 -0.95
CA THR A 68 40.66 24.70 -0.85
C THR A 68 39.93 25.26 0.36
N THR A 69 40.63 25.21 1.49
CA THR A 69 40.49 26.20 2.58
C THR A 69 39.05 26.47 3.01
N THR A 70 38.38 25.47 3.54
CA THR A 70 37.39 25.72 4.58
C THR A 70 37.43 24.54 5.50
N GLU A 71 37.89 24.76 6.73
CA GLU A 71 37.75 23.79 7.81
C GLU A 71 36.35 23.18 7.74
N ILE A 72 36.25 21.88 7.46
CA ILE A 72 34.96 21.18 7.48
C ILE A 72 34.50 21.19 8.93
N LYS A 73 33.78 22.25 9.31
CA LYS A 73 33.12 22.37 10.61
C LYS A 73 31.89 21.48 10.60
N ILE A 74 32.14 20.17 10.72
CA ILE A 74 31.07 19.21 10.99
C ILE A 74 30.43 19.59 12.32
N LEU A 75 29.17 20.04 12.26
CA LEU A 75 28.38 20.33 13.45
C LEU A 75 28.25 19.04 14.26
N ARG A 76 28.87 19.00 15.44
CA ARG A 76 28.84 17.85 16.33
C ARG A 76 27.40 17.63 16.79
N ARG A 77 26.86 16.42 16.57
CA ARG A 77 25.53 16.07 17.10
C ARG A 77 25.56 16.16 18.63
N PRO A 78 24.52 16.71 19.28
CA PRO A 78 24.41 16.63 20.74
C PRO A 78 24.43 15.17 21.17
N LYS A 79 25.24 14.85 22.18
CA LYS A 79 25.38 13.46 22.69
C LYS A 79 24.11 12.95 23.36
N ASP A 80 23.27 13.87 23.84
CA ASP A 80 22.04 13.54 24.53
C ASP A 80 20.87 13.71 23.57
N THR A 81 20.39 12.56 23.09
CA THR A 81 19.09 12.50 22.40
C THR A 81 18.02 12.58 23.48
N PRO A 82 17.06 13.52 23.44
CA PRO A 82 15.95 13.48 24.39
C PRO A 82 15.23 12.14 24.20
N GLU A 83 15.08 11.38 25.29
CA GLU A 83 14.32 10.13 25.27
C GLU A 83 12.94 10.41 24.67
N LYS A 84 12.58 9.64 23.63
CA LYS A 84 11.23 9.73 23.05
C LYS A 84 10.24 9.41 24.18
N PRO A 85 9.19 10.23 24.38
CA PRO A 85 8.19 9.92 25.38
C PRO A 85 7.61 8.54 25.06
N LYS A 86 7.67 7.64 26.04
CA LYS A 86 7.02 6.34 25.93
C LYS A 86 5.53 6.60 25.71
N ILE A 87 5.05 6.28 24.51
CA ILE A 87 3.62 6.30 24.21
C ILE A 87 3.03 5.16 25.02
N ASN A 88 2.35 5.48 26.11
CA ASN A 88 1.56 4.51 26.86
C ASN A 88 0.46 4.00 25.92
N GLN A 89 0.64 2.81 25.38
CA GLN A 89 -0.42 2.15 24.65
C GLN A 89 -1.52 1.77 25.65
N PRO A 90 -2.79 2.06 25.35
CA PRO A 90 -3.88 1.61 26.20
C PRO A 90 -3.88 0.08 26.25
N ALA A 91 -4.28 -0.46 27.41
CA ALA A 91 -4.43 -1.90 27.58
C ALA A 91 -5.35 -2.49 26.48
N PRO A 92 -5.06 -3.72 26.02
CA PRO A 92 -5.87 -4.35 24.97
C PRO A 92 -7.31 -4.52 25.47
N LYS A 93 -8.27 -3.96 24.72
CA LYS A 93 -9.69 -4.07 25.02
C LYS A 93 -10.16 -5.52 24.92
N THR A 94 -11.07 -5.91 25.80
CA THR A 94 -11.74 -7.21 25.77
C THR A 94 -12.63 -7.33 24.52
N LEU A 95 -13.03 -8.56 24.15
CA LEU A 95 -13.93 -8.78 23.00
C LEU A 95 -15.25 -8.01 23.15
N GLN A 96 -15.85 -8.07 24.34
CA GLN A 96 -17.13 -7.40 24.63
C GLN A 96 -17.07 -5.88 24.47
N GLU A 97 -15.95 -5.26 24.83
CA GLU A 97 -15.74 -3.82 24.65
C GLU A 97 -15.62 -3.45 23.17
N ARG A 98 -14.91 -4.27 22.38
CA ARG A 98 -14.78 -4.06 20.93
C ARG A 98 -16.11 -4.18 20.22
N GLU A 99 -16.95 -5.14 20.58
CA GLU A 99 -18.28 -5.32 20.01
C GLU A 99 -19.18 -4.11 20.29
N LYS A 100 -19.17 -3.59 21.53
CA LYS A 100 -19.93 -2.38 21.89
C LYS A 100 -19.46 -1.14 21.14
N GLU A 101 -18.14 -0.98 20.97
CA GLU A 101 -17.60 0.14 20.18
C GLU A 101 -17.96 0.02 18.70
N TYR A 102 -17.93 -1.20 18.16
CA TYR A 102 -18.33 -1.46 16.78
C TYR A 102 -19.81 -1.15 16.55
N THR A 103 -20.71 -1.58 17.44
CA THR A 103 -22.14 -1.28 17.31
C THR A 103 -22.41 0.22 17.40
N ALA A 104 -21.79 0.91 18.36
CA ALA A 104 -21.90 2.36 18.49
C ALA A 104 -21.37 3.11 17.24
N ALA A 105 -20.23 2.69 16.70
CA ALA A 105 -19.68 3.25 15.46
C ALA A 105 -20.59 2.98 14.26
N ARG A 106 -21.17 1.78 14.18
CA ARG A 106 -22.08 1.39 13.10
C ARG A 106 -23.37 2.20 13.13
N GLU A 107 -23.96 2.43 14.30
CA GLU A 107 -25.12 3.32 14.46
C GLU A 107 -24.78 4.77 14.10
N LYS A 108 -23.56 5.23 14.39
CA LYS A 108 -23.10 6.57 14.00
C LYS A 108 -22.95 6.72 12.49
N ILE A 109 -22.44 5.69 11.80
CA ILE A 109 -22.21 5.73 10.35
C ILE A 109 -23.51 5.55 9.56
N PHE A 110 -24.34 4.58 9.96
CA PHE A 110 -25.51 4.17 9.19
C PHE A 110 -26.84 4.67 9.77
N GLY A 111 -26.81 5.39 10.89
CA GLY A 111 -28.01 5.76 11.63
C GLY A 111 -28.59 4.59 12.43
N LYS A 112 -29.47 4.90 13.38
CA LYS A 112 -30.29 3.88 14.03
C LYS A 112 -31.20 3.28 12.96
N LYS A 113 -31.24 1.94 12.85
CA LYS A 113 -32.22 1.26 12.00
C LYS A 113 -33.61 1.60 12.51
N THR A 114 -34.21 2.67 11.99
CA THR A 114 -35.64 2.89 12.11
C THR A 114 -36.29 1.90 11.16
N SER A 115 -36.69 0.75 11.69
CA SER A 115 -37.62 -0.15 11.00
C SER A 115 -38.92 0.62 10.77
N SER A 116 -39.17 1.02 9.54
CA SER A 116 -40.51 1.39 9.07
C SER A 116 -41.21 0.17 8.51
#